data_AF-A0AAU6V8M9-F1
#
_entry.id   AF-A0AAU6V8M9-F1
#
_cell.length_a   1.000
_cell.length_b   1.000
_cell.length_c   1.000
_cell.angle_alpha   90.00
_cell.angle_beta   90.00
_cell.angle_gamma   90.00
#
_symmetry.space_group_name_H-M   'P 1'
#
loop_
_entity.id
_entity.type
_entity.pdbx_description
1 polymer ?
#
loop_
_entity_poly.entity_id
_entity_poly.type
_entity_poly.pdbx_seq_one_letter_code
_entity_poly.pdbx_strand_id
1 'polypeptide(L)'
;MKTFYLPFIATALWLGLLSPAQASGPHKEVLKGPFNTGSEVTQACLECHEKDADDFMLSSHWTWELEQELPGRTVKRGKKNSINNFCVSIAGNEPRCTGCHAGYGWKDNSFDFKDKTKVDCLVCHDTTGTYVKDPVAAGEVFKTVDLLRVAQNVGKPVRDNCGSCHFYGGGGDAVKHGDLDSSMAYPDKATDVHMDSDGNDFQCQECHTTQKHMISGNAMGVSPGGEDHIGCDNCHDSAPHGNKQLNKHAATVACQTCHIPFFARHEPTKLHWDWSTAGEDREESLDQYGRHSYAKKKGSFVWGKMVKPSYAWYNGRADAYMAGDKMDPEQVTRLTFPLGDIQDPKAKIYPFKVHTGKQVYDKVNKVLLNPKTYGKGGFWSEFDWDKAIRLGMAASEPMQAKGISYSGQYGFAQTEMWWRINHMVSPKSEALKCADCHNGGDRLDWQALGYEGDPMKHKGGVRHAR
;
A
#
# COMPACT_ATOMS: atom_id res chain seq x y z
N MET A 1 -58.98 54.27 36.12
CA MET A 1 -59.56 52.96 35.73
C MET A 1 -58.43 51.95 35.74
N LYS A 2 -58.59 50.86 36.49
CA LYS A 2 -57.58 49.82 36.70
C LYS A 2 -57.40 49.01 35.41
N THR A 3 -56.23 49.07 34.80
CA THR A 3 -55.85 48.21 33.66
C THR A 3 -55.05 47.02 34.18
N PHE A 4 -55.59 45.82 33.97
CA PHE A 4 -54.96 44.55 34.32
C PHE A 4 -53.81 44.24 33.36
N TYR A 5 -52.65 43.89 33.92
CA TYR A 5 -51.54 43.25 33.20
C TYR A 5 -51.79 41.73 33.15
N LEU A 6 -51.84 41.15 31.95
CA LEU A 6 -51.63 39.71 31.73
C LEU A 6 -50.19 39.51 31.23
N PRO A 7 -49.41 38.55 31.78
CA PRO A 7 -48.13 38.19 31.22
C PRO A 7 -48.31 37.15 30.10
N PHE A 8 -47.77 37.44 28.91
CA PHE A 8 -47.58 36.45 27.86
C PHE A 8 -46.48 35.46 28.29
N ILE A 9 -46.84 34.21 28.50
CA ILE A 9 -45.89 33.10 28.66
C ILE A 9 -45.42 32.69 27.27
N ALA A 10 -44.19 33.02 26.92
CA ALA A 10 -43.52 32.50 25.73
C ALA A 10 -43.00 31.09 26.02
N THR A 11 -43.70 30.06 25.57
CA THR A 11 -43.21 28.68 25.52
C THR A 11 -42.15 28.57 24.42
N ALA A 12 -40.87 28.54 24.82
CA ALA A 12 -39.78 28.18 23.94
C ALA A 12 -39.81 26.66 23.70
N LEU A 13 -40.22 26.23 22.49
CA LEU A 13 -40.02 24.87 22.02
C LEU A 13 -38.52 24.65 21.77
N TRP A 14 -37.88 23.88 22.64
CA TRP A 14 -36.59 23.25 22.37
C TRP A 14 -36.81 22.14 21.34
N LEU A 15 -36.57 22.44 20.06
CA LEU A 15 -36.35 21.44 19.02
C LEU A 15 -34.96 20.83 19.27
N GLY A 16 -34.94 19.70 19.98
CA GLY A 16 -33.77 18.84 20.04
C GLY A 16 -33.39 18.40 18.62
N LEU A 17 -32.24 18.84 18.15
CA LEU A 17 -31.58 18.28 16.98
C LEU A 17 -31.20 16.84 17.31
N LEU A 18 -32.09 15.89 16.99
CA LEU A 18 -31.76 14.49 16.91
C LEU A 18 -30.75 14.34 15.76
N SER A 19 -29.47 14.12 16.11
CA SER A 19 -28.52 13.51 15.18
C SER A 19 -29.16 12.22 14.64
N PRO A 20 -29.14 11.97 13.32
CA PRO A 20 -29.60 10.69 12.82
C PRO A 20 -28.66 9.62 13.36
N ALA A 21 -29.12 8.87 14.36
CA ALA A 21 -28.53 7.59 14.67
C ALA A 21 -28.59 6.76 13.38
N GLN A 22 -27.45 6.49 12.75
CA GLN A 22 -27.37 5.43 11.75
C GLN A 22 -27.78 4.16 12.47
N ALA A 23 -29.03 3.75 12.30
CA ALA A 23 -29.52 2.49 12.81
C ALA A 23 -28.59 1.39 12.28
N SER A 24 -27.95 0.65 13.18
CA SER A 24 -27.35 -0.63 12.84
C SER A 24 -28.45 -1.45 12.16
N GLY A 25 -28.27 -1.78 10.89
CA GLY A 25 -29.29 -2.53 10.13
C GLY A 25 -29.69 -3.82 10.87
N PRO A 26 -30.84 -4.41 10.53
CA PRO A 26 -31.36 -5.62 11.19
C PRO A 26 -30.56 -6.89 10.81
N HIS A 27 -29.23 -6.80 10.63
CA HIS A 27 -28.38 -7.90 10.13
C HIS A 27 -28.57 -9.21 10.90
N LYS A 28 -28.70 -9.15 12.25
CA LYS A 28 -29.03 -10.31 13.11
C LYS A 28 -30.40 -10.91 12.83
N GLU A 29 -31.36 -10.09 12.46
CA GLU A 29 -32.73 -10.51 12.21
C GLU A 29 -32.91 -11.08 10.81
N VAL A 30 -32.18 -10.55 9.82
CA VAL A 30 -32.32 -10.94 8.41
C VAL A 30 -31.37 -12.09 8.04
N LEU A 31 -30.13 -12.07 8.51
CA LEU A 31 -29.14 -13.10 8.19
C LEU A 31 -29.33 -14.31 9.10
N LYS A 32 -29.94 -15.38 8.58
CA LYS A 32 -30.20 -16.62 9.33
C LYS A 32 -29.20 -17.75 9.06
N GLY A 33 -28.52 -17.72 7.92
CA GLY A 33 -27.61 -18.79 7.51
C GLY A 33 -28.31 -20.16 7.44
N PRO A 34 -27.56 -21.27 7.58
CA PRO A 34 -26.11 -21.33 7.67
C PRO A 34 -25.44 -20.83 6.38
N PHE A 35 -24.19 -20.36 6.49
CA PHE A 35 -23.36 -20.00 5.34
C PHE A 35 -22.10 -20.85 5.35
N ASN A 36 -21.83 -21.53 4.24
CA ASN A 36 -20.68 -22.41 4.04
C ASN A 36 -19.57 -21.74 3.23
N THR A 37 -19.89 -20.68 2.49
CA THR A 37 -18.94 -19.95 1.64
C THR A 37 -19.12 -18.44 1.77
N GLY A 38 -18.08 -17.67 1.46
CA GLY A 38 -18.16 -16.20 1.43
C GLY A 38 -19.14 -15.67 0.38
N SER A 39 -19.25 -16.34 -0.77
CA SER A 39 -20.23 -15.99 -1.80
C SER A 39 -21.68 -16.18 -1.33
N GLU A 40 -21.98 -17.19 -0.51
CA GLU A 40 -23.33 -17.35 0.05
C GLU A 40 -23.71 -16.19 0.97
N VAL A 41 -22.76 -15.69 1.77
CA VAL A 41 -22.98 -14.48 2.58
C VAL A 41 -23.22 -13.27 1.68
N THR A 42 -22.37 -13.09 0.66
CA THR A 42 -22.47 -11.97 -0.27
C THR A 42 -23.80 -11.98 -1.00
N GLN A 43 -24.26 -13.15 -1.45
CA GLN A 43 -25.58 -13.30 -2.08
C GLN A 43 -26.71 -12.81 -1.17
N ALA A 44 -26.65 -13.05 0.14
CA ALA A 44 -27.61 -12.51 1.10
C ALA A 44 -27.45 -10.99 1.29
N CYS A 45 -26.22 -10.46 1.32
CA CYS A 45 -25.97 -9.02 1.38
C CYS A 45 -26.57 -8.29 0.17
N LEU A 46 -26.47 -8.88 -1.03
CA LEU A 46 -26.95 -8.29 -2.28
C LEU A 46 -28.47 -8.06 -2.31
N GLU A 47 -29.26 -8.76 -1.47
CA GLU A 47 -30.71 -8.52 -1.36
C GLU A 47 -31.04 -7.07 -0.94
N CYS A 48 -30.14 -6.42 -0.22
CA CYS A 48 -30.29 -5.03 0.23
C CYS A 48 -29.17 -4.09 -0.28
N HIS A 49 -27.98 -4.62 -0.55
CA HIS A 49 -26.75 -3.86 -0.82
C HIS A 49 -26.21 -4.06 -2.25
N GLU A 50 -27.06 -4.39 -3.22
CA GLU A 50 -26.62 -4.57 -4.61
C GLU A 50 -25.89 -3.34 -5.17
N LYS A 51 -26.39 -2.14 -4.85
CA LYS A 51 -25.78 -0.88 -5.26
C LYS A 51 -24.38 -0.68 -4.68
N ASP A 52 -24.16 -1.11 -3.43
CA ASP A 52 -22.86 -0.98 -2.78
C ASP A 52 -21.82 -1.88 -3.47
N ALA A 53 -22.23 -3.07 -3.89
CA ALA A 53 -21.39 -3.96 -4.70
C ALA A 53 -21.10 -3.36 -6.09
N ASP A 54 -22.09 -2.78 -6.78
CA ASP A 54 -21.87 -2.07 -8.04
C ASP A 54 -20.85 -0.94 -7.91
N ASP A 55 -21.03 -0.09 -6.90
CA ASP A 55 -20.15 1.04 -6.64
C ASP A 55 -18.72 0.54 -6.29
N PHE A 56 -18.60 -0.51 -5.46
CA PHE A 56 -17.30 -1.10 -5.09
C PHE A 56 -16.56 -1.75 -6.27
N MET A 57 -17.28 -2.43 -7.16
CA MET A 57 -16.69 -3.14 -8.30
C MET A 57 -16.09 -2.19 -9.36
N LEU A 58 -16.36 -0.89 -9.27
CA LEU A 58 -15.67 0.12 -10.07
C LEU A 58 -14.30 0.51 -9.51
N SER A 59 -14.01 0.15 -8.25
CA SER A 59 -12.79 0.55 -7.56
C SER A 59 -11.57 -0.29 -7.95
N SER A 60 -10.39 0.25 -7.63
CA SER A 60 -9.12 -0.48 -7.74
C SER A 60 -9.00 -1.62 -6.72
N HIS A 61 -9.78 -1.63 -5.63
CA HIS A 61 -9.78 -2.73 -4.67
C HIS A 61 -10.42 -3.99 -5.24
N TRP A 62 -11.39 -3.84 -6.16
CA TRP A 62 -11.97 -4.93 -6.92
C TRP A 62 -11.15 -5.28 -8.17
N THR A 63 -10.89 -4.30 -9.03
CA THR A 63 -10.29 -4.58 -10.34
C THR A 63 -8.78 -4.86 -10.25
N TRP A 64 -8.13 -4.38 -9.20
CA TRP A 64 -6.67 -4.26 -9.10
C TRP A 64 -6.02 -3.56 -10.29
N GLU A 65 -6.80 -2.69 -10.96
CA GLU A 65 -6.39 -1.95 -12.14
C GLU A 65 -6.71 -0.47 -12.00
N LEU A 66 -5.82 0.36 -12.52
CA LEU A 66 -6.01 1.81 -12.64
C LEU A 66 -5.30 2.29 -13.90
N GLU A 67 -5.95 3.14 -14.68
CA GLU A 67 -5.27 3.91 -15.72
C GLU A 67 -4.35 4.95 -15.09
N GLN A 68 -3.14 5.07 -15.62
CA GLN A 68 -2.08 5.91 -15.06
C GLN A 68 -1.24 6.54 -16.15
N GLU A 69 -0.88 7.81 -15.94
CA GLU A 69 0.02 8.53 -16.83
C GLU A 69 1.49 8.42 -16.38
N LEU A 70 2.28 7.64 -17.12
CA LEU A 70 3.73 7.59 -16.99
C LEU A 70 4.39 8.57 -17.98
N PRO A 71 5.70 8.87 -17.85
CA PRO A 71 6.42 9.65 -18.84
C PRO A 71 6.23 9.10 -20.26
N GLY A 72 5.64 9.91 -21.14
CA GLY A 72 5.46 9.60 -22.55
C GLY A 72 4.41 8.53 -22.89
N ARG A 73 3.64 8.01 -21.92
CA ARG A 73 2.60 6.99 -22.18
C ARG A 73 1.54 6.89 -21.08
N THR A 74 0.32 6.57 -21.48
CA THR A 74 -0.74 6.14 -20.56
C THR A 74 -0.80 4.62 -20.54
N VAL A 75 -0.90 4.03 -19.35
CA VAL A 75 -0.91 2.58 -19.15
C VAL A 75 -2.03 2.17 -18.22
N LYS A 76 -2.59 0.97 -18.43
CA LYS A 76 -3.44 0.32 -17.45
C LYS A 76 -2.55 -0.44 -16.46
N ARG A 77 -2.25 0.18 -15.32
CA ARG A 77 -1.46 -0.42 -14.24
C ARG A 77 -2.39 -0.85 -13.10
N GLY A 78 -1.99 -0.71 -11.85
CA GLY A 78 -2.59 -1.40 -10.70
C GLY A 78 -1.91 -2.73 -10.39
N LYS A 79 -2.28 -3.37 -9.27
CA LYS A 79 -1.60 -4.58 -8.75
C LYS A 79 -1.65 -5.74 -9.75
N LYS A 80 -2.71 -5.84 -10.55
CA LYS A 80 -2.89 -6.86 -11.59
C LYS A 80 -1.78 -6.81 -12.65
N ASN A 81 -1.37 -5.60 -13.04
CA ASN A 81 -0.44 -5.35 -14.14
C ASN A 81 0.95 -4.87 -13.68
N SER A 82 1.22 -4.90 -12.37
CA SER A 82 2.48 -4.44 -11.78
C SER A 82 3.54 -5.54 -11.76
N ILE A 83 4.80 -5.15 -11.98
CA ILE A 83 5.98 -5.94 -11.61
C ILE A 83 6.64 -5.24 -10.42
N ASN A 84 6.96 -6.02 -9.38
CA ASN A 84 7.75 -5.57 -8.23
C ASN A 84 8.99 -6.46 -8.02
N ASN A 85 9.84 -6.10 -7.07
CA ASN A 85 11.01 -6.90 -6.68
C ASN A 85 10.81 -7.69 -5.37
N PHE A 86 9.55 -7.95 -5.00
CA PHE A 86 9.19 -8.89 -3.94
C PHE A 86 8.84 -10.26 -4.55
N CYS A 87 7.54 -10.51 -4.75
CA CYS A 87 7.02 -11.74 -5.36
C CYS A 87 6.91 -11.64 -6.89
N VAL A 88 7.48 -10.61 -7.49
CA VAL A 88 7.51 -10.33 -8.93
C VAL A 88 6.16 -9.91 -9.50
N SER A 89 5.23 -10.85 -9.70
CA SER A 89 3.94 -10.59 -10.35
C SER A 89 2.85 -11.57 -9.92
N ILE A 90 1.61 -11.17 -10.16
CA ILE A 90 0.41 -11.93 -9.82
C ILE A 90 0.15 -13.07 -10.79
N ALA A 91 0.49 -12.88 -12.07
CA ALA A 91 0.16 -13.82 -13.13
C ALA A 91 0.75 -15.21 -12.84
N GLY A 92 -0.12 -16.22 -12.83
CA GLY A 92 0.22 -17.60 -12.48
C GLY A 92 0.43 -17.86 -10.98
N ASN A 93 0.33 -16.84 -10.13
CA ASN A 93 0.49 -16.92 -8.67
C ASN A 93 -0.77 -16.46 -7.91
N GLU A 94 -1.87 -16.21 -8.63
CA GLU A 94 -3.09 -15.58 -8.16
C GLU A 94 -3.59 -16.18 -6.84
N PRO A 95 -3.70 -17.51 -6.64
CA PRO A 95 -4.32 -18.07 -5.44
C PRO A 95 -3.61 -17.67 -4.13
N ARG A 96 -2.29 -17.40 -4.19
CA ARG A 96 -1.52 -16.90 -3.05
C ARG A 96 -1.65 -15.38 -2.89
N CYS A 97 -1.75 -14.65 -4.00
CA CYS A 97 -1.79 -13.19 -4.01
C CYS A 97 -3.16 -12.62 -3.65
N THR A 98 -4.23 -13.30 -4.08
CA THR A 98 -5.64 -12.93 -3.91
C THR A 98 -6.21 -13.31 -2.55
N GLY A 99 -5.39 -13.92 -1.67
CA GLY A 99 -5.64 -13.91 -0.23
C GLY A 99 -5.81 -12.49 0.34
N CYS A 100 -5.29 -11.46 -0.35
CA CYS A 100 -5.51 -10.04 -0.04
C CYS A 100 -6.38 -9.31 -1.09
N HIS A 101 -7.09 -10.02 -1.97
CA HIS A 101 -8.08 -9.43 -2.87
C HIS A 101 -9.42 -9.34 -2.13
N ALA A 102 -10.15 -8.25 -2.32
CA ALA A 102 -11.47 -8.07 -1.73
C ALA A 102 -12.56 -8.80 -2.53
N GLY A 103 -12.28 -10.07 -2.82
CA GLY A 103 -13.17 -10.99 -3.52
C GLY A 103 -12.82 -12.45 -3.26
N TYR A 104 -13.65 -13.32 -3.82
CA TYR A 104 -13.59 -14.78 -3.64
C TYR A 104 -13.33 -15.49 -4.96
N GLY A 105 -12.31 -16.35 -5.01
CA GLY A 105 -12.11 -17.29 -6.11
C GLY A 105 -11.27 -16.78 -7.29
N TRP A 106 -10.59 -15.64 -7.18
CA TRP A 106 -9.67 -15.18 -8.22
C TRP A 106 -8.37 -16.01 -8.19
N LYS A 107 -8.39 -17.10 -8.96
CA LYS A 107 -7.33 -18.13 -8.99
C LYS A 107 -6.48 -18.14 -10.26
N ASP A 108 -6.97 -17.50 -11.33
CA ASP A 108 -6.32 -17.39 -12.65
C ASP A 108 -7.07 -16.33 -13.48
N ASN A 109 -6.72 -16.19 -14.77
CA ASN A 109 -7.29 -15.20 -15.69
C ASN A 109 -8.76 -15.44 -16.06
N SER A 110 -9.37 -16.56 -15.66
CA SER A 110 -10.79 -16.85 -15.93
C SER A 110 -11.76 -16.22 -14.92
N PHE A 111 -11.25 -15.48 -13.94
CA PHE A 111 -12.08 -14.85 -12.92
C PHE A 111 -13.08 -13.85 -13.51
N ASP A 112 -14.35 -13.99 -13.14
CA ASP A 112 -15.42 -13.10 -13.60
C ASP A 112 -15.52 -11.85 -12.71
N PHE A 113 -14.90 -10.77 -13.15
CA PHE A 113 -14.98 -9.46 -12.48
C PHE A 113 -16.39 -8.81 -12.53
N LYS A 114 -17.38 -9.43 -13.17
CA LYS A 114 -18.77 -8.96 -13.22
C LYS A 114 -19.70 -9.70 -12.25
N ASP A 115 -19.24 -10.79 -11.64
CA ASP A 115 -20.05 -11.55 -10.68
C ASP A 115 -20.03 -10.87 -9.31
N LYS A 116 -21.13 -10.18 -8.97
CA LYS A 116 -21.30 -9.46 -7.69
C LYS A 116 -21.22 -10.39 -6.48
N THR A 117 -21.56 -11.67 -6.64
CA THR A 117 -21.50 -12.65 -5.54
C THR A 117 -20.07 -13.00 -5.14
N LYS A 118 -19.08 -12.56 -5.93
CA LYS A 118 -17.66 -12.72 -5.65
C LYS A 118 -17.04 -11.55 -4.91
N VAL A 119 -17.77 -10.47 -4.62
CA VAL A 119 -17.30 -9.38 -3.76
C VAL A 119 -17.14 -9.89 -2.33
N ASP A 120 -16.04 -9.55 -1.67
CA ASP A 120 -15.86 -9.85 -0.24
C ASP A 120 -16.32 -8.65 0.60
N CYS A 121 -17.57 -8.68 1.04
CA CYS A 121 -18.11 -7.64 1.93
C CYS A 121 -17.53 -7.71 3.35
N LEU A 122 -17.03 -8.87 3.78
CA LEU A 122 -16.72 -9.12 5.19
C LEU A 122 -15.32 -8.66 5.58
N VAL A 123 -14.34 -8.73 4.65
CA VAL A 123 -12.95 -8.35 4.94
C VAL A 123 -12.81 -6.92 5.46
N CYS A 124 -13.66 -6.01 4.96
CA CYS A 124 -13.66 -4.61 5.40
C CYS A 124 -14.63 -4.34 6.56
N HIS A 125 -15.69 -5.13 6.71
CA HIS A 125 -16.82 -4.81 7.59
C HIS A 125 -16.95 -5.74 8.81
N ASP A 126 -16.13 -6.77 8.96
CA ASP A 126 -16.11 -7.59 10.18
C ASP A 126 -15.79 -6.74 11.42
N THR A 127 -16.60 -6.86 12.48
CA THR A 127 -16.29 -6.24 13.78
C THR A 127 -16.03 -7.26 14.88
N THR A 128 -16.04 -8.56 14.57
CA THR A 128 -15.76 -9.61 15.56
C THR A 128 -14.28 -9.90 15.72
N GLY A 129 -13.45 -9.48 14.76
CA GLY A 129 -12.01 -9.75 14.73
C GLY A 129 -11.69 -11.22 14.45
N THR A 130 -12.63 -11.96 13.85
CA THR A 130 -12.47 -13.40 13.60
C THR A 130 -12.56 -13.77 12.13
N TYR A 131 -12.94 -12.83 11.26
CA TYR A 131 -12.92 -13.06 9.83
C TYR A 131 -11.49 -13.14 9.32
N VAL A 132 -11.15 -14.23 8.64
CA VAL A 132 -9.82 -14.42 8.08
C VAL A 132 -9.91 -15.22 6.77
N LYS A 133 -9.32 -14.66 5.72
CA LYS A 133 -9.17 -15.34 4.42
C LYS A 133 -8.09 -16.40 4.51
N ASP A 134 -8.31 -17.54 3.88
CA ASP A 134 -7.26 -18.54 3.69
C ASP A 134 -6.21 -17.96 2.71
N PRO A 135 -4.95 -17.80 3.16
CA PRO A 135 -3.93 -17.09 2.41
C PRO A 135 -3.45 -17.86 1.17
N VAL A 136 -3.95 -19.07 0.89
CA VAL A 136 -3.59 -19.84 -0.30
C VAL A 136 -4.79 -20.28 -1.15
N ALA A 137 -6.01 -19.93 -0.74
CA ALA A 137 -7.25 -20.39 -1.37
C ALA A 137 -7.93 -19.31 -2.22
N ALA A 138 -7.15 -18.48 -2.93
CA ALA A 138 -7.69 -17.53 -3.90
C ALA A 138 -8.74 -16.54 -3.34
N GLY A 139 -8.56 -16.14 -2.08
CA GLY A 139 -9.46 -15.22 -1.39
C GLY A 139 -10.59 -15.91 -0.61
N GLU A 140 -10.78 -17.22 -0.73
CA GLU A 140 -11.76 -17.93 0.09
C GLU A 140 -11.49 -17.80 1.59
N VAL A 141 -12.54 -17.93 2.39
CA VAL A 141 -12.49 -17.82 3.86
C VAL A 141 -12.01 -19.12 4.48
N PHE A 142 -11.29 -19.07 5.60
CA PHE A 142 -11.02 -20.28 6.38
C PHE A 142 -12.33 -20.96 6.82
N LYS A 143 -12.40 -22.28 6.67
CA LYS A 143 -13.58 -23.09 7.04
C LYS A 143 -13.95 -23.02 8.54
N THR A 144 -13.02 -22.57 9.38
CA THR A 144 -13.22 -22.43 10.82
C THR A 144 -13.92 -21.12 11.21
N VAL A 145 -14.10 -20.19 10.26
CA VAL A 145 -14.78 -18.92 10.52
C VAL A 145 -16.28 -19.17 10.61
N ASP A 146 -16.89 -18.69 11.69
CA ASP A 146 -18.35 -18.64 11.83
C ASP A 146 -18.90 -17.49 10.98
N LEU A 147 -19.15 -17.78 9.70
CA LEU A 147 -19.63 -16.80 8.72
C LEU A 147 -20.97 -16.17 9.12
N LEU A 148 -21.85 -16.92 9.79
CA LEU A 148 -23.12 -16.37 10.26
C LEU A 148 -22.86 -15.32 11.34
N ARG A 149 -22.03 -15.64 12.34
CA ARG A 149 -21.68 -14.68 13.40
C ARG A 149 -21.01 -13.43 12.83
N VAL A 150 -20.06 -13.58 11.90
CA VAL A 150 -19.38 -12.43 11.26
C VAL A 150 -20.41 -11.57 10.53
N ALA A 151 -21.21 -12.17 9.64
CA ALA A 151 -22.18 -11.45 8.84
C ALA A 151 -23.23 -10.71 9.70
N GLN A 152 -23.65 -11.31 10.82
CA GLN A 152 -24.58 -10.69 11.77
C GLN A 152 -23.99 -9.51 12.58
N ASN A 153 -22.67 -9.37 12.62
CA ASN A 153 -21.98 -8.30 13.35
C ASN A 153 -21.15 -7.42 12.41
N VAL A 154 -21.51 -7.33 11.13
CA VAL A 154 -20.87 -6.35 10.22
C VAL A 154 -21.11 -4.92 10.69
N GLY A 155 -20.13 -4.05 10.47
CA GLY A 155 -20.15 -2.66 10.92
C GLY A 155 -19.20 -1.76 10.14
N LYS A 156 -18.91 -0.58 10.68
CA LYS A 156 -17.96 0.36 10.05
C LYS A 156 -16.53 -0.21 10.15
N PRO A 157 -15.71 -0.11 9.09
CA PRO A 157 -14.33 -0.55 9.14
C PRO A 157 -13.52 0.19 10.20
N VAL A 158 -12.59 -0.54 10.84
CA VAL A 158 -11.52 0.01 11.67
C VAL A 158 -10.15 -0.30 11.06
N ARG A 159 -9.08 0.23 11.64
CA ARG A 159 -7.69 0.02 11.15
C ARG A 159 -7.35 -1.44 10.89
N ASP A 160 -7.80 -2.35 11.77
CA ASP A 160 -7.52 -3.78 11.66
C ASP A 160 -8.14 -4.43 10.40
N ASN A 161 -9.33 -3.98 9.97
CA ASN A 161 -9.96 -4.44 8.74
C ASN A 161 -9.10 -4.12 7.52
N CYS A 162 -8.63 -2.86 7.40
CA CYS A 162 -7.70 -2.44 6.37
C CYS A 162 -6.36 -3.20 6.51
N GLY A 163 -5.92 -3.38 7.76
CA GLY A 163 -4.70 -4.04 8.16
C GLY A 163 -4.56 -5.48 7.69
N SER A 164 -5.66 -6.22 7.61
CA SER A 164 -5.72 -7.60 7.08
C SER A 164 -4.99 -7.78 5.75
N CYS A 165 -4.96 -6.73 4.92
CA CYS A 165 -4.26 -6.68 3.65
C CYS A 165 -3.10 -5.66 3.62
N HIS A 166 -3.19 -4.56 4.37
CA HIS A 166 -2.23 -3.45 4.24
C HIS A 166 -1.00 -3.56 5.15
N PHE A 167 -1.11 -4.23 6.30
CA PHE A 167 0.01 -4.50 7.21
C PHE A 167 0.87 -5.67 6.69
N TYR A 168 0.23 -6.58 5.96
CA TYR A 168 0.86 -7.77 5.41
C TYR A 168 1.14 -7.64 3.91
N GLY A 169 2.32 -8.07 3.46
CA GLY A 169 2.69 -8.04 2.05
C GLY A 169 4.05 -8.68 1.84
N GLY A 170 4.43 -9.02 0.61
CA GLY A 170 5.77 -9.61 0.35
C GLY A 170 6.09 -10.89 1.14
N GLY A 171 5.07 -11.54 1.72
CA GLY A 171 5.20 -12.77 2.50
C GLY A 171 5.09 -12.63 4.03
N GLY A 172 4.79 -11.45 4.59
CA GLY A 172 4.56 -11.30 6.04
C GLY A 172 4.20 -9.88 6.46
N ASP A 173 4.12 -9.67 7.78
CA ASP A 173 3.91 -8.36 8.41
C ASP A 173 5.11 -7.42 8.18
N ALA A 174 4.83 -6.13 7.94
CA ALA A 174 5.79 -5.04 7.73
C ALA A 174 6.79 -5.22 6.57
N VAL A 175 6.81 -6.38 5.89
CA VAL A 175 7.83 -6.72 4.87
C VAL A 175 7.81 -5.72 3.71
N LYS A 176 6.64 -5.22 3.30
CA LYS A 176 6.45 -4.46 2.05
C LYS A 176 6.45 -2.94 2.20
N HIS A 177 5.53 -2.33 2.96
CA HIS A 177 5.44 -0.85 3.05
C HIS A 177 6.37 -0.29 4.13
N GLY A 178 6.43 -0.93 5.29
CA GLY A 178 7.31 -0.57 6.39
C GLY A 178 6.81 0.60 7.24
N ASP A 179 5.93 1.47 6.74
CA ASP A 179 5.21 2.48 7.54
C ASP A 179 3.81 2.02 7.98
N LEU A 180 3.43 0.79 7.66
CA LEU A 180 2.20 0.13 8.12
C LEU A 180 2.54 -1.32 8.50
N ASP A 181 2.38 -1.64 9.78
CA ASP A 181 2.57 -2.97 10.37
C ASP A 181 1.44 -3.28 11.37
N SER A 182 1.38 -4.51 11.89
CA SER A 182 0.27 -4.95 12.76
C SER A 182 0.08 -4.13 14.04
N SER A 183 1.10 -3.42 14.53
CA SER A 183 0.95 -2.50 15.66
C SER A 183 -0.02 -1.35 15.36
N MET A 184 -0.28 -1.03 14.08
CA MET A 184 -1.25 -0.01 13.67
C MET A 184 -2.71 -0.40 13.91
N ALA A 185 -3.01 -1.62 14.36
CA ALA A 185 -4.35 -1.93 14.86
C ALA A 185 -4.71 -1.05 16.06
N TYR A 186 -3.79 -0.94 17.02
CA TYR A 186 -3.91 -0.12 18.24
C TYR A 186 -2.55 0.52 18.58
N PRO A 187 -2.08 1.48 17.76
CA PRO A 187 -0.76 2.04 17.91
C PRO A 187 -0.74 3.04 19.08
N ASP A 188 0.43 3.21 19.68
CA ASP A 188 0.66 4.32 20.61
C ASP A 188 1.07 5.60 19.84
N LYS A 189 1.10 6.72 20.57
CA LYS A 189 1.56 8.02 20.07
C LYS A 189 2.98 8.01 19.50
N ALA A 190 3.86 7.15 20.02
CA ALA A 190 5.23 7.02 19.56
C ALA A 190 5.31 6.30 18.21
N THR A 191 4.27 5.59 17.82
CA THR A 191 4.15 4.92 16.52
C THR A 191 3.56 5.85 15.48
N ASP A 192 2.37 6.38 15.73
CA ASP A 192 1.69 7.32 14.84
C ASP A 192 0.77 8.25 15.65
N VAL A 193 1.01 9.55 15.59
CA VAL A 193 0.23 10.52 16.37
C VAL A 193 -1.23 10.67 15.92
N HIS A 194 -1.57 10.31 14.68
CA HIS A 194 -2.94 10.41 14.18
C HIS A 194 -3.74 9.17 14.54
N MET A 195 -3.13 7.99 14.41
CA MET A 195 -3.78 6.71 14.70
C MET A 195 -3.66 6.24 16.16
N ASP A 196 -2.88 6.95 16.99
CA ASP A 196 -2.72 6.72 18.44
C ASP A 196 -4.04 6.39 19.14
N SER A 197 -4.23 5.13 19.57
CA SER A 197 -5.52 4.65 20.08
C SER A 197 -5.92 5.25 21.43
N ASP A 198 -4.95 5.79 22.17
CA ASP A 198 -5.20 6.53 23.42
C ASP A 198 -5.26 8.05 23.21
N GLY A 199 -5.17 8.50 21.94
CA GLY A 199 -5.05 9.90 21.55
C GLY A 199 -6.07 10.31 20.50
N ASN A 200 -5.60 10.59 19.28
CA ASN A 200 -6.45 11.04 18.18
C ASN A 200 -7.31 9.89 17.60
N ASP A 201 -6.85 8.64 17.74
CA ASP A 201 -7.53 7.39 17.37
C ASP A 201 -8.18 7.39 15.97
N PHE A 202 -7.51 7.97 14.98
CA PHE A 202 -8.03 7.99 13.61
C PHE A 202 -8.17 6.57 13.07
N GLN A 203 -9.32 6.29 12.47
CA GLN A 203 -9.47 5.17 11.54
C GLN A 203 -8.93 5.57 10.16
N CYS A 204 -8.61 4.60 9.30
CA CYS A 204 -7.99 4.89 8.00
C CYS A 204 -8.82 5.88 7.17
N GLN A 205 -10.14 5.72 7.19
CA GLN A 205 -11.10 6.54 6.44
C GLN A 205 -11.25 7.99 6.93
N GLU A 206 -10.69 8.36 8.08
CA GLU A 206 -10.64 9.76 8.51
C GLU A 206 -9.76 10.59 7.57
N CYS A 207 -8.68 10.00 7.05
CA CYS A 207 -7.85 10.60 5.99
C CYS A 207 -8.24 10.06 4.60
N HIS A 208 -8.40 8.73 4.48
CA HIS A 208 -8.81 8.05 3.26
C HIS A 208 -10.33 8.11 3.09
N THR A 209 -10.85 9.34 2.97
CA THR A 209 -12.28 9.60 2.82
C THR A 209 -12.84 8.73 1.68
N THR A 210 -13.98 8.12 1.94
CA THR A 210 -14.58 7.11 1.07
C THR A 210 -15.98 7.54 0.69
N GLN A 211 -16.27 7.58 -0.60
CA GLN A 211 -17.60 7.87 -1.13
C GLN A 211 -17.97 6.82 -2.15
N LYS A 212 -19.17 6.21 -2.03
CA LYS A 212 -19.61 5.13 -2.92
C LYS A 212 -18.55 4.04 -3.07
N HIS A 213 -17.99 3.59 -1.94
CA HIS A 213 -16.91 2.59 -1.88
C HIS A 213 -15.61 2.95 -2.67
N MET A 214 -15.47 4.18 -3.15
CA MET A 214 -14.24 4.70 -3.73
C MET A 214 -13.38 5.30 -2.62
N ILE A 215 -12.41 4.53 -2.16
CA ILE A 215 -11.43 4.93 -1.14
C ILE A 215 -10.40 5.86 -1.80
N SER A 216 -10.25 7.07 -1.28
CA SER A 216 -9.25 8.03 -1.77
C SER A 216 -7.81 7.65 -1.37
N GLY A 217 -6.83 8.23 -2.08
CA GLY A 217 -5.40 8.02 -1.83
C GLY A 217 -4.81 6.87 -2.65
N ASN A 218 -3.74 7.17 -3.39
CA ASN A 218 -3.12 6.23 -4.32
C ASN A 218 -1.73 5.80 -3.81
N ALA A 219 -1.45 4.50 -3.78
CA ALA A 219 -0.13 4.01 -3.40
C ALA A 219 0.85 4.11 -4.58
N MET A 220 1.87 4.95 -4.52
CA MET A 220 2.82 5.18 -5.64
C MET A 220 3.43 3.90 -6.24
N GLY A 221 3.72 2.86 -5.44
CA GLY A 221 4.30 1.61 -5.98
C GLY A 221 3.34 0.80 -6.87
N VAL A 222 2.04 1.05 -6.76
CA VAL A 222 0.95 0.38 -7.51
C VAL A 222 0.29 1.35 -8.50
N SER A 223 0.20 2.62 -8.08
CA SER A 223 -0.45 3.74 -8.75
C SER A 223 0.42 5.00 -8.86
N PRO A 224 1.59 4.92 -9.52
CA PRO A 224 2.54 6.03 -9.69
C PRO A 224 1.99 7.29 -10.36
N GLY A 225 0.97 7.17 -11.22
CA GLY A 225 0.37 8.29 -11.96
C GLY A 225 -0.98 8.77 -11.44
N GLY A 226 -1.40 8.34 -10.25
CA GLY A 226 -2.66 8.78 -9.65
C GLY A 226 -2.49 10.10 -8.91
N GLU A 227 -3.48 10.99 -8.96
CA GLU A 227 -3.48 12.20 -8.15
C GLU A 227 -3.57 11.85 -6.65
N ASP A 228 -2.61 12.36 -5.88
CA ASP A 228 -2.60 12.24 -4.42
C ASP A 228 -3.51 13.31 -3.82
N HIS A 229 -4.75 12.92 -3.53
CA HIS A 229 -5.79 13.80 -2.95
C HIS A 229 -5.61 14.05 -1.44
N ILE A 230 -4.66 13.35 -0.80
CA ILE A 230 -4.47 13.34 0.65
C ILE A 230 -3.12 13.98 0.97
N GLY A 231 -3.18 15.15 1.60
CA GLY A 231 -2.04 15.90 2.11
C GLY A 231 -2.24 16.31 3.57
N CYS A 232 -1.18 16.82 4.19
CA CYS A 232 -1.25 17.31 5.57
C CYS A 232 -2.03 18.63 5.66
N ASP A 233 -2.08 19.40 4.57
CA ASP A 233 -2.68 20.72 4.45
C ASP A 233 -4.22 20.71 4.41
N ASN A 234 -4.83 19.54 4.28
CA ASN A 234 -6.29 19.39 4.45
C ASN A 234 -6.74 19.64 5.91
N CYS A 235 -5.85 19.39 6.88
CA CYS A 235 -6.14 19.54 8.31
C CYS A 235 -5.22 20.56 9.02
N HIS A 236 -4.05 20.83 8.45
CA HIS A 236 -3.06 21.75 8.99
C HIS A 236 -2.88 22.96 8.08
N ASP A 237 -2.55 24.11 8.67
CA ASP A 237 -2.11 25.25 7.86
C ASP A 237 -0.82 24.89 7.08
N SER A 238 -0.67 25.41 5.86
CA SER A 238 0.55 25.26 5.05
C SER A 238 1.83 25.82 5.71
N ALA A 239 1.66 26.72 6.69
CA ALA A 239 2.70 27.34 7.50
C ALA A 239 2.44 27.10 9.01
N PRO A 240 2.44 25.84 9.48
CA PRO A 240 1.89 25.47 10.79
C PRO A 240 2.83 25.83 11.97
N HIS A 241 4.05 26.30 11.70
CA HIS A 241 5.07 26.50 12.72
C HIS A 241 5.11 27.94 13.21
N GLY A 242 5.30 28.13 14.52
CA GLY A 242 5.67 29.45 15.06
C GLY A 242 7.04 29.96 14.56
N ASN A 243 7.93 29.05 14.13
CA ASN A 243 9.21 29.40 13.53
C ASN A 243 9.06 29.62 12.01
N LYS A 244 9.16 30.88 11.59
CA LYS A 244 9.05 31.30 10.18
C LYS A 244 10.04 30.60 9.24
N GLN A 245 11.21 30.18 9.75
CA GLN A 245 12.19 29.47 8.92
C GLN A 245 11.70 28.06 8.56
N LEU A 246 10.99 27.37 9.45
CA LEU A 246 10.39 26.06 9.13
C LEU A 246 9.28 26.21 8.08
N ASN A 247 8.45 27.25 8.19
CA ASN A 247 7.42 27.54 7.18
C ASN A 247 8.04 27.81 5.79
N LYS A 248 9.21 28.46 5.72
CA LYS A 248 9.95 28.62 4.46
C LYS A 248 10.48 27.31 3.88
N HIS A 249 10.71 26.29 4.71
CA HIS A 249 11.10 24.96 4.24
C HIS A 249 9.92 24.18 3.66
N ALA A 250 8.70 24.38 4.15
CA ALA A 250 7.51 23.67 3.67
C ALA A 250 7.21 23.92 2.16
N ALA A 251 7.80 24.96 1.56
CA ALA A 251 7.76 25.21 0.12
C ALA A 251 8.66 24.27 -0.70
N THR A 252 9.62 23.58 -0.07
CA THR A 252 10.65 22.76 -0.74
C THR A 252 10.75 21.35 -0.16
N VAL A 253 10.45 21.20 1.13
CA VAL A 253 10.53 19.94 1.87
C VAL A 253 9.11 19.54 2.29
N ALA A 254 8.70 18.33 1.96
CA ALA A 254 7.39 17.82 2.35
C ALA A 254 7.26 17.66 3.86
N CYS A 255 6.05 17.79 4.40
CA CYS A 255 5.77 17.60 5.83
C CYS A 255 6.26 16.22 6.30
N GLN A 256 5.99 15.18 5.51
CA GLN A 256 6.41 13.80 5.76
C GLN A 256 7.92 13.68 6.00
N THR A 257 8.75 14.42 5.25
CA THR A 257 10.22 14.34 5.36
C THR A 257 10.69 14.69 6.77
N CYS A 258 10.15 15.74 7.37
CA CYS A 258 10.53 16.14 8.73
C CYS A 258 9.79 15.33 9.80
N HIS A 259 8.55 14.95 9.53
CA HIS A 259 7.66 14.40 10.55
C HIS A 259 7.62 12.87 10.62
N ILE A 260 8.24 12.15 9.68
CA ILE A 260 8.41 10.70 9.70
C ILE A 260 9.90 10.37 9.69
N PRO A 261 10.61 10.57 10.82
CA PRO A 261 12.06 10.40 10.87
C PRO A 261 12.49 8.94 10.72
N PHE A 262 11.62 8.00 11.09
CA PHE A 262 11.83 6.56 10.99
C PHE A 262 10.53 5.82 10.67
N PHE A 263 10.65 4.77 9.87
CA PHE A 263 9.61 3.75 9.65
C PHE A 263 10.11 2.39 10.16
N ALA A 264 9.26 1.36 10.09
CA ALA A 264 9.53 0.02 10.61
C ALA A 264 9.92 0.05 12.10
N ARG A 265 9.14 0.77 12.90
CA ARG A 265 9.44 1.05 14.32
C ARG A 265 9.34 -0.19 15.18
N HIS A 266 8.28 -0.97 14.97
CA HIS A 266 7.98 -2.17 15.76
C HIS A 266 8.41 -3.44 15.06
N GLU A 267 8.18 -3.53 13.76
CA GLU A 267 8.45 -4.73 12.98
C GLU A 267 9.54 -4.51 11.91
N PRO A 268 10.51 -5.44 11.75
CA PRO A 268 11.51 -5.34 10.70
C PRO A 268 10.88 -5.41 9.31
N THR A 269 11.30 -4.50 8.44
CA THR A 269 10.93 -4.49 7.02
C THR A 269 12.05 -5.06 6.17
N LYS A 270 11.71 -5.73 5.07
CA LYS A 270 12.71 -6.18 4.09
C LYS A 270 13.17 -4.99 3.25
N LEU A 271 14.49 -4.86 3.10
CA LEU A 271 15.19 -3.82 2.34
C LEU A 271 15.89 -4.39 1.09
N HIS A 272 16.23 -5.69 1.12
CA HIS A 272 16.81 -6.38 -0.02
C HIS A 272 16.23 -7.79 -0.20
N TRP A 273 16.02 -8.20 -1.45
CA TRP A 273 15.68 -9.58 -1.84
C TRP A 273 16.50 -10.04 -3.05
N ASP A 274 17.44 -10.95 -2.84
CA ASP A 274 18.24 -11.57 -3.90
C ASP A 274 17.70 -12.96 -4.27
N TRP A 275 16.88 -13.04 -5.33
CA TRP A 275 16.38 -14.31 -5.87
C TRP A 275 17.46 -15.16 -6.54
N SER A 276 18.64 -14.61 -6.88
CA SER A 276 19.68 -15.38 -7.59
C SER A 276 20.28 -16.50 -6.75
N THR A 277 20.08 -16.43 -5.42
CA THR A 277 20.53 -17.44 -4.46
C THR A 277 19.46 -18.47 -4.12
N ALA A 278 18.24 -18.31 -4.67
CA ALA A 278 17.14 -19.23 -4.41
C ALA A 278 17.42 -20.59 -5.06
N GLY A 279 17.10 -21.67 -4.35
CA GLY A 279 17.33 -23.06 -4.78
C GLY A 279 18.65 -23.67 -4.30
N GLU A 280 19.58 -22.89 -3.76
CA GLU A 280 20.83 -23.43 -3.18
C GLU A 280 20.55 -24.37 -2.00
N ASP A 281 21.21 -25.52 -1.97
CA ASP A 281 21.16 -26.47 -0.86
C ASP A 281 22.12 -26.07 0.26
N ARG A 282 21.77 -24.98 0.96
CA ARG A 282 22.45 -24.53 2.18
C ARG A 282 21.45 -24.29 3.30
N GLU A 283 21.95 -24.25 4.52
CA GLU A 283 21.13 -24.02 5.71
C GLU A 283 20.39 -22.67 5.64
N GLU A 284 19.10 -22.68 5.99
CA GLU A 284 18.34 -21.45 6.15
C GLU A 284 18.86 -20.70 7.38
N SER A 285 19.23 -19.44 7.18
CA SER A 285 19.79 -18.59 8.25
C SER A 285 18.79 -17.53 8.67
N LEU A 286 18.89 -17.10 9.92
CA LEU A 286 18.15 -15.99 10.50
C LEU A 286 19.08 -14.81 10.76
N ASP A 287 18.55 -13.59 10.71
CA ASP A 287 19.22 -12.37 11.11
C ASP A 287 19.04 -12.07 12.61
N GLN A 288 19.56 -10.93 13.05
CA GLN A 288 19.47 -10.46 14.44
C GLN A 288 18.03 -10.22 14.94
N TYR A 289 17.03 -10.16 14.05
CA TYR A 289 15.62 -9.98 14.39
C TYR A 289 14.84 -11.30 14.31
N GLY A 290 15.51 -12.43 14.12
CA GLY A 290 14.88 -13.73 13.92
C GLY A 290 14.15 -13.85 12.57
N ARG A 291 14.43 -12.96 11.62
CA ARG A 291 13.90 -13.04 10.25
C ARG A 291 14.85 -13.84 9.39
N HIS A 292 14.34 -14.65 8.47
CA HIS A 292 15.22 -15.35 7.53
C HIS A 292 16.11 -14.34 6.79
N SER A 293 17.44 -14.53 6.87
CA SER A 293 18.43 -13.90 5.99
C SER A 293 18.66 -14.74 4.72
N TYR A 294 18.33 -16.03 4.78
CA TYR A 294 18.25 -16.92 3.63
C TYR A 294 17.09 -17.90 3.78
N ALA A 295 16.36 -18.15 2.68
CA ALA A 295 15.40 -19.25 2.58
C ALA A 295 15.48 -19.90 1.21
N LYS A 296 15.55 -21.24 1.13
CA LYS A 296 15.77 -21.95 -0.15
C LYS A 296 14.76 -21.56 -1.21
N LYS A 297 13.50 -21.40 -0.81
CA LYS A 297 12.38 -21.03 -1.71
C LYS A 297 12.47 -19.64 -2.31
N LYS A 298 13.28 -18.74 -1.74
CA LYS A 298 13.18 -17.31 -2.01
C LYS A 298 14.53 -16.62 -2.20
N GLY A 299 15.64 -17.21 -1.76
CA GLY A 299 16.96 -16.61 -1.83
C GLY A 299 17.31 -15.84 -0.56
N SER A 300 18.09 -14.77 -0.70
CA SER A 300 18.71 -14.04 0.41
C SER A 300 18.00 -12.72 0.68
N PHE A 301 18.03 -12.28 1.94
CA PHE A 301 17.31 -11.11 2.41
C PHE A 301 18.18 -10.22 3.28
N VAL A 302 17.90 -8.91 3.23
CA VAL A 302 18.36 -7.95 4.24
C VAL A 302 17.14 -7.26 4.84
N TRP A 303 17.10 -7.17 6.17
CA TRP A 303 16.04 -6.53 6.92
C TRP A 303 16.57 -5.32 7.68
N GLY A 304 15.67 -4.37 7.96
CA GLY A 304 15.94 -3.21 8.80
C GLY A 304 14.78 -2.95 9.75
N LYS A 305 15.08 -2.40 10.92
CA LYS A 305 14.13 -1.91 11.92
C LYS A 305 14.58 -0.50 12.33
N MET A 306 13.65 0.40 12.65
CA MET A 306 13.92 1.83 12.84
C MET A 306 14.68 2.43 11.66
N VAL A 307 14.12 2.28 10.46
CA VAL A 307 14.80 2.60 9.21
C VAL A 307 14.63 4.09 8.87
N LYS A 308 15.73 4.77 8.54
CA LYS A 308 15.72 6.12 7.98
C LYS A 308 15.17 6.07 6.55
N PRO A 309 14.20 6.92 6.15
CA PRO A 309 13.80 7.02 4.75
C PRO A 309 14.94 7.49 3.84
N SER A 310 14.89 7.08 2.57
CA SER A 310 15.60 7.76 1.48
C SER A 310 14.81 8.99 1.05
N TYR A 311 15.49 10.05 0.60
CA TYR A 311 14.82 11.29 0.20
C TYR A 311 15.06 11.59 -1.28
N ALA A 312 13.99 11.94 -1.99
CA ALA A 312 14.05 12.29 -3.41
C ALA A 312 13.02 13.39 -3.72
N TRP A 313 13.24 14.08 -4.84
CA TRP A 313 12.26 14.99 -5.40
C TRP A 313 11.03 14.21 -5.89
N TYR A 314 9.86 14.75 -5.61
CA TYR A 314 8.59 14.19 -6.05
C TYR A 314 7.58 15.30 -6.35
N ASN A 315 7.05 15.29 -7.57
CA ASN A 315 6.08 16.27 -8.08
C ASN A 315 4.64 15.72 -8.16
N GLY A 316 4.37 14.58 -7.51
CA GLY A 316 3.09 13.89 -7.57
C GLY A 316 3.02 12.80 -8.65
N ARG A 317 4.04 12.67 -9.51
CA ARG A 317 4.12 11.63 -10.54
C ARG A 317 5.33 10.73 -10.33
N ALA A 318 5.20 9.48 -10.74
CA ALA A 318 6.28 8.52 -10.76
C ALA A 318 6.35 7.78 -12.10
N ASP A 319 7.53 7.30 -12.45
CA ASP A 319 7.71 6.35 -13.55
C ASP A 319 7.58 4.90 -13.04
N ALA A 320 7.33 3.97 -13.95
CA ALA A 320 7.27 2.55 -13.64
C ALA A 320 7.70 1.65 -14.81
N TYR A 321 8.41 0.59 -14.46
CA TYR A 321 8.64 -0.54 -15.33
C TYR A 321 7.31 -1.31 -15.54
N MET A 322 6.98 -1.57 -16.80
CA MET A 322 5.82 -2.37 -17.19
C MET A 322 6.29 -3.70 -17.82
N ALA A 323 5.48 -4.74 -17.65
CA ALA A 323 5.76 -6.05 -18.24
C ALA A 323 6.07 -5.92 -19.74
N GLY A 324 7.23 -6.43 -20.16
CA GLY A 324 7.69 -6.39 -21.54
C GLY A 324 8.51 -5.15 -21.94
N ASP A 325 8.71 -4.20 -21.03
CA ASP A 325 9.66 -3.12 -21.27
C ASP A 325 11.10 -3.66 -21.31
N LYS A 326 11.94 -3.05 -22.15
CA LYS A 326 13.36 -3.41 -22.23
C LYS A 326 14.10 -2.92 -20.98
N MET A 327 15.11 -3.69 -20.58
CA MET A 327 16.00 -3.36 -19.47
C MET A 327 17.46 -3.67 -19.82
N ASP A 328 18.39 -3.00 -19.17
CA ASP A 328 19.81 -3.30 -19.23
C ASP A 328 20.21 -4.10 -17.98
N PRO A 329 20.64 -5.37 -18.09
CA PRO A 329 21.02 -6.17 -16.94
C PRO A 329 22.31 -5.72 -16.25
N GLU A 330 23.10 -4.84 -16.86
CA GLU A 330 24.31 -4.26 -16.27
C GLU A 330 24.01 -3.01 -15.42
N GLN A 331 22.79 -2.48 -15.51
CA GLN A 331 22.32 -1.32 -14.74
C GLN A 331 21.23 -1.73 -13.75
N VAL A 332 21.05 -0.93 -12.70
CA VAL A 332 19.93 -1.10 -11.77
C VAL A 332 18.63 -0.68 -12.48
N THR A 333 17.71 -1.61 -12.66
CA THR A 333 16.39 -1.30 -13.23
C THR A 333 15.47 -0.73 -12.15
N ARG A 334 15.03 0.51 -12.34
CA ARG A 334 14.03 1.18 -11.47
C ARG A 334 12.63 0.69 -11.80
N LEU A 335 12.03 -0.10 -10.91
CA LEU A 335 10.68 -0.63 -11.11
C LEU A 335 9.59 0.41 -10.89
N THR A 336 9.82 1.31 -9.94
CA THR A 336 9.08 2.57 -9.77
C THR A 336 10.04 3.62 -9.26
N PHE A 337 9.86 4.87 -9.68
CA PHE A 337 10.76 5.96 -9.31
C PHE A 337 10.00 7.30 -9.25
N PRO A 338 10.16 8.10 -8.17
CA PRO A 338 9.52 9.42 -8.09
C PRO A 338 10.11 10.39 -9.12
N LEU A 339 9.26 11.20 -9.75
CA LEU A 339 9.67 12.20 -10.73
C LEU A 339 9.72 13.59 -10.12
N GLY A 340 10.56 14.44 -10.70
CA GLY A 340 10.82 15.79 -10.24
C GLY A 340 12.31 15.98 -9.96
N ASP A 341 12.72 17.24 -9.92
CA ASP A 341 14.08 17.64 -9.60
C ASP A 341 14.07 19.03 -8.95
N ILE A 342 15.25 19.57 -8.64
CA ILE A 342 15.38 20.89 -7.99
C ILE A 342 14.84 22.05 -8.84
N GLN A 343 14.72 21.89 -10.16
CA GLN A 343 14.21 22.90 -11.07
C GLN A 343 12.70 22.76 -11.33
N ASP A 344 12.07 21.68 -10.86
CA ASP A 344 10.63 21.47 -10.98
C ASP A 344 9.87 22.20 -9.85
N PRO A 345 9.14 23.29 -10.12
CA PRO A 345 8.46 24.06 -9.07
C PRO A 345 7.32 23.31 -8.39
N LYS A 346 6.86 22.18 -8.96
CA LYS A 346 5.85 21.32 -8.34
C LYS A 346 6.47 20.28 -7.41
N ALA A 347 7.78 20.05 -7.50
CA ALA A 347 8.45 19.04 -6.71
C ALA A 347 8.69 19.51 -5.27
N LYS A 348 8.64 18.56 -4.34
CA LYS A 348 9.23 18.72 -3.00
C LYS A 348 10.09 17.51 -2.68
N ILE A 349 10.94 17.64 -1.67
CA ILE A 349 11.72 16.51 -1.14
C ILE A 349 10.80 15.67 -0.23
N TYR A 350 10.52 14.43 -0.64
CA TYR A 350 9.68 13.46 0.08
C TYR A 350 10.48 12.26 0.62
N PRO A 351 10.01 11.59 1.68
CA PRO A 351 10.60 10.36 2.19
C PRO A 351 10.06 9.10 1.49
N PHE A 352 10.95 8.14 1.25
CA PHE A 352 10.66 6.89 0.59
C PHE A 352 11.31 5.69 1.30
N LYS A 353 10.61 4.56 1.28
CA LYS A 353 11.26 3.25 1.41
C LYS A 353 11.77 2.85 0.03
N VAL A 354 13.04 2.46 -0.03
CA VAL A 354 13.64 1.82 -1.21
C VAL A 354 13.87 0.35 -0.90
N HIS A 355 13.29 -0.53 -1.69
CA HIS A 355 13.61 -1.96 -1.66
C HIS A 355 14.43 -2.30 -2.90
N THR A 356 15.59 -2.92 -2.68
CA THR A 356 16.48 -3.38 -3.74
C THR A 356 16.40 -4.89 -3.90
N GLY A 357 16.90 -5.43 -5.01
CA GLY A 357 16.94 -6.87 -5.17
C GLY A 357 17.53 -7.32 -6.49
N LYS A 358 17.59 -8.64 -6.67
CA LYS A 358 17.82 -9.25 -7.98
C LYS A 358 16.68 -10.18 -8.31
N GLN A 359 16.21 -10.13 -9.56
CA GLN A 359 15.13 -10.99 -10.04
C GLN A 359 15.40 -11.48 -11.46
N VAL A 360 14.66 -12.51 -11.86
CA VAL A 360 14.85 -13.17 -13.16
C VAL A 360 14.54 -12.25 -14.34
N TYR A 361 15.38 -12.33 -15.37
CA TYR A 361 15.20 -11.63 -16.64
C TYR A 361 15.59 -12.54 -17.81
N ASP A 362 15.07 -12.25 -18.99
CA ASP A 362 15.37 -12.97 -20.23
C ASP A 362 16.65 -12.44 -20.87
N LYS A 363 17.65 -13.31 -21.08
CA LYS A 363 18.96 -12.91 -21.62
C LYS A 363 18.90 -12.41 -23.06
N VAL A 364 17.95 -12.90 -23.86
CA VAL A 364 17.79 -12.55 -25.27
C VAL A 364 16.84 -11.38 -25.41
N ASN A 365 15.67 -11.47 -24.80
CA ASN A 365 14.65 -10.43 -24.91
C ASN A 365 14.97 -9.20 -24.07
N LYS A 366 15.86 -9.27 -23.09
CA LYS A 366 16.22 -8.16 -22.20
C LYS A 366 14.99 -7.54 -21.53
N VAL A 367 14.14 -8.40 -20.97
CA VAL A 367 12.94 -8.02 -20.21
C VAL A 367 12.93 -8.77 -18.89
N LEU A 368 12.34 -8.19 -17.84
CA LEU A 368 12.08 -8.91 -16.59
C LEU A 368 11.04 -10.01 -16.84
N LEU A 369 11.24 -11.16 -16.21
CA LEU A 369 10.39 -12.33 -16.39
C LEU A 369 9.37 -12.47 -15.26
N ASN A 370 8.24 -13.09 -15.57
CA ASN A 370 7.18 -13.43 -14.63
C ASN A 370 7.26 -14.93 -14.30
N PRO A 371 7.91 -15.36 -13.21
CA PRO A 371 7.95 -16.77 -12.83
C PRO A 371 6.70 -17.18 -12.05
N LYS A 372 6.19 -18.39 -12.33
CA LYS A 372 5.26 -19.08 -11.44
C LYS A 372 6.03 -19.61 -10.23
N THR A 373 5.77 -19.05 -9.06
CA THR A 373 6.39 -19.46 -7.79
C THR A 373 5.49 -20.39 -7.00
N TYR A 374 4.18 -20.16 -7.03
CA TYR A 374 3.19 -20.87 -6.23
C TYR A 374 2.43 -21.96 -7.02
N GLY A 375 2.04 -23.03 -6.31
CA GLY A 375 1.21 -24.11 -6.85
C GLY A 375 1.98 -25.14 -7.68
N LYS A 376 1.25 -26.05 -8.33
CA LYS A 376 1.82 -27.15 -9.12
C LYS A 376 2.79 -26.62 -10.18
N GLY A 377 4.00 -27.17 -10.20
CA GLY A 377 5.06 -26.78 -11.13
C GLY A 377 5.76 -25.45 -10.80
N GLY A 378 5.34 -24.77 -9.73
CA GLY A 378 5.94 -23.51 -9.31
C GLY A 378 7.33 -23.70 -8.68
N PHE A 379 8.12 -22.63 -8.72
CA PHE A 379 9.49 -22.64 -8.20
C PHE A 379 9.59 -23.12 -6.73
N TRP A 380 8.62 -22.80 -5.88
CA TRP A 380 8.68 -23.14 -4.45
C TRP A 380 8.53 -24.63 -4.14
N SER A 381 8.09 -25.46 -5.11
CA SER A 381 8.03 -26.91 -4.97
C SER A 381 9.09 -27.62 -5.81
N GLU A 382 9.33 -27.15 -7.02
CA GLU A 382 10.21 -27.84 -7.99
C GLU A 382 11.65 -27.35 -7.97
N PHE A 383 11.90 -26.12 -7.51
CA PHE A 383 13.19 -25.44 -7.57
C PHE A 383 13.80 -25.39 -8.99
N ASP A 384 12.94 -25.38 -10.02
CA ASP A 384 13.30 -25.28 -11.42
C ASP A 384 12.86 -23.92 -11.98
N TRP A 385 13.85 -23.04 -12.22
CA TRP A 385 13.61 -21.72 -12.77
C TRP A 385 13.08 -21.75 -14.21
N ASP A 386 13.60 -22.64 -15.07
CA ASP A 386 13.20 -22.69 -16.48
C ASP A 386 11.71 -23.07 -16.58
N LYS A 387 11.30 -24.10 -15.84
CA LYS A 387 9.89 -24.52 -15.73
C LYS A 387 9.01 -23.42 -15.15
N ALA A 388 9.43 -22.80 -14.04
CA ALA A 388 8.68 -21.71 -13.39
C ALA A 388 8.46 -20.51 -14.32
N ILE A 389 9.50 -20.10 -15.06
CA ILE A 389 9.43 -19.00 -16.02
C ILE A 389 8.49 -19.34 -17.18
N ARG A 390 8.60 -20.53 -17.76
CA ARG A 390 7.70 -20.96 -18.86
C ARG A 390 6.24 -20.88 -18.44
N LEU A 391 5.91 -21.41 -17.25
CA LEU A 391 4.55 -21.42 -16.74
C LEU A 391 4.03 -20.01 -16.43
N GLY A 392 4.85 -19.15 -15.81
CA GLY A 392 4.42 -17.80 -15.45
C GLY A 392 4.30 -16.87 -16.67
N MET A 393 5.20 -16.98 -17.64
CA MET A 393 5.10 -16.23 -18.91
C MET A 393 3.88 -16.66 -19.72
N ALA A 394 3.56 -17.96 -19.73
CA ALA A 394 2.34 -18.48 -20.36
C ALA A 394 1.04 -18.08 -19.64
N ALA A 395 1.11 -17.67 -18.37
CA ALA A 395 -0.04 -17.14 -17.63
C ALA A 395 -0.16 -15.60 -17.70
N SER A 396 0.89 -14.92 -18.16
CA SER A 396 0.97 -13.46 -18.13
C SER A 396 0.30 -12.79 -19.34
N GLU A 397 -0.96 -12.36 -19.19
CA GLU A 397 -1.70 -11.65 -20.25
C GLU A 397 -0.92 -10.46 -20.87
N PRO A 398 -0.24 -9.60 -20.08
CA PRO A 398 0.50 -8.48 -20.66
C PRO A 398 1.69 -8.89 -21.55
N MET A 399 2.32 -10.03 -21.25
CA MET A 399 3.43 -10.56 -22.06
C MET A 399 2.91 -11.20 -23.35
N GLN A 400 1.81 -11.95 -23.24
CA GLN A 400 1.12 -12.55 -24.40
C GLN A 400 0.59 -11.48 -25.36
N ALA A 401 -0.04 -10.43 -24.84
CA ALA A 401 -0.55 -9.31 -25.64
C ALA A 401 0.56 -8.59 -26.42
N LYS A 402 1.80 -8.60 -25.90
CA LYS A 402 3.00 -8.06 -26.57
C LYS A 402 3.71 -9.07 -27.47
N GLY A 403 3.23 -10.31 -27.56
CA GLY A 403 3.89 -11.38 -28.32
C GLY A 403 5.25 -11.81 -27.75
N ILE A 404 5.54 -11.49 -26.49
CA ILE A 404 6.83 -11.79 -25.86
C ILE A 404 6.78 -13.20 -25.26
N SER A 405 7.62 -14.08 -25.80
CA SER A 405 7.82 -15.44 -25.28
C SER A 405 9.18 -15.57 -24.62
N TYR A 406 9.27 -16.40 -23.58
CA TYR A 406 10.54 -16.72 -22.94
C TYR A 406 11.50 -17.42 -23.92
N SER A 407 12.72 -16.91 -24.03
CA SER A 407 13.74 -17.42 -24.95
C SER A 407 14.33 -18.78 -24.57
N GLY A 408 14.05 -19.27 -23.36
CA GLY A 408 14.75 -20.43 -22.78
C GLY A 408 16.08 -20.07 -22.11
N GLN A 409 16.43 -18.79 -22.04
CA GLN A 409 17.65 -18.32 -21.37
C GLN A 409 17.34 -17.22 -20.37
N TYR A 410 17.68 -17.44 -19.11
CA TYR A 410 17.49 -16.46 -18.05
C TYR A 410 18.81 -16.08 -17.35
N GLY A 411 18.78 -14.93 -16.69
CA GLY A 411 19.76 -14.49 -15.71
C GLY A 411 19.06 -13.74 -14.57
N PHE A 412 19.85 -13.13 -13.69
CA PHE A 412 19.34 -12.26 -12.62
C PHE A 412 19.93 -10.85 -12.79
N ALA A 413 19.08 -9.84 -12.64
CA ALA A 413 19.47 -8.44 -12.79
C ALA A 413 19.05 -7.61 -11.58
N GLN A 414 19.82 -6.57 -11.28
CA GLN A 414 19.57 -5.69 -10.14
C GLN A 414 18.36 -4.79 -10.39
N THR A 415 17.59 -4.58 -9.34
CA THR A 415 16.39 -3.74 -9.35
C THR A 415 16.30 -2.90 -8.09
N GLU A 416 15.67 -1.74 -8.21
CA GLU A 416 15.20 -0.95 -7.07
C GLU A 416 13.76 -0.54 -7.29
N MET A 417 13.03 -0.36 -6.19
CA MET A 417 11.64 0.05 -6.23
C MET A 417 11.36 0.99 -5.06
N TRP A 418 10.62 2.06 -5.34
CA TRP A 418 10.41 3.17 -4.42
C TRP A 418 8.96 3.20 -3.96
N TRP A 419 8.74 3.30 -2.64
CA TRP A 419 7.41 3.49 -2.03
C TRP A 419 7.43 4.73 -1.15
N ARG A 420 6.40 5.57 -1.29
CA ARG A 420 6.22 6.74 -0.42
C ARG A 420 6.02 6.28 1.02
N ILE A 421 6.56 7.06 1.96
CA ILE A 421 6.32 6.93 3.39
C ILE A 421 5.36 8.04 3.81
N ASN A 422 4.19 7.67 4.31
CA ASN A 422 3.11 8.62 4.62
C ASN A 422 2.54 8.45 6.04
N HIS A 423 2.74 7.29 6.66
CA HIS A 423 2.27 6.98 8.01
C HIS A 423 3.45 6.94 9.00
N MET A 424 3.17 6.63 10.26
CA MET A 424 4.11 6.74 11.37
C MET A 424 4.57 8.18 11.62
N VAL A 425 3.63 9.14 11.56
CA VAL A 425 3.96 10.53 11.89
C VAL A 425 4.34 10.60 13.38
N SER A 426 5.57 11.02 13.66
CA SER A 426 6.12 11.11 15.02
C SER A 426 5.55 12.31 15.80
N PRO A 427 5.61 12.26 17.14
CA PRO A 427 5.46 13.45 17.97
C PRO A 427 6.35 14.60 17.51
N LYS A 428 5.85 15.84 17.59
CA LYS A 428 6.59 17.06 17.16
C LYS A 428 7.98 17.21 17.79
N SER A 429 8.19 16.64 18.98
CA SER A 429 9.49 16.63 19.67
C SER A 429 10.54 15.86 18.87
N GLU A 430 10.14 14.81 18.15
CA GLU A 430 11.02 13.90 17.39
C GLU A 430 11.13 14.25 15.90
N ALA A 431 10.35 15.21 15.42
CA ALA A 431 10.50 15.71 14.05
C ALA A 431 11.94 16.18 13.79
N LEU A 432 12.45 15.95 12.57
CA LEU A 432 13.80 16.35 12.19
C LEU A 432 14.05 17.83 12.48
N LYS A 433 15.19 18.11 13.09
CA LYS A 433 15.68 19.45 13.43
C LYS A 433 16.71 19.90 12.39
N CYS A 434 17.13 21.15 12.50
CA CYS A 434 18.08 21.77 11.57
C CYS A 434 19.37 20.94 11.42
N ALA A 435 19.91 20.43 12.53
CA ALA A 435 21.17 19.67 12.54
C ALA A 435 21.04 18.24 11.99
N ASP A 436 19.83 17.72 11.81
CA ASP A 436 19.65 16.42 11.15
C ASP A 436 19.98 16.50 9.65
N CYS A 437 19.77 17.67 9.02
CA CYS A 437 20.07 17.89 7.60
C CYS A 437 21.32 18.78 7.38
N HIS A 438 21.50 19.80 8.21
CA HIS A 438 22.55 20.81 8.05
C HIS A 438 23.71 20.59 9.02
N ASN A 439 24.82 21.30 8.80
CA ASN A 439 25.97 21.31 9.71
C ASN A 439 26.60 19.93 9.95
N GLY A 440 26.58 19.06 8.95
CA GLY A 440 27.13 17.70 9.05
C GLY A 440 26.08 16.63 9.34
N GLY A 441 24.79 17.01 9.40
CA GLY A 441 23.68 16.07 9.39
C GLY A 441 23.68 15.18 8.13
N ASP A 442 23.19 13.95 8.29
CA ASP A 442 23.27 12.88 7.28
C ASP A 442 21.93 12.55 6.62
N ARG A 443 20.86 13.29 6.92
CA ARG A 443 19.53 12.99 6.39
C ARG A 443 19.43 13.21 4.88
N LEU A 444 20.01 14.27 4.34
CA LEU A 444 19.87 14.64 2.94
C LEU A 444 21.20 14.52 2.22
N ASP A 445 21.23 13.73 1.15
CA ASP A 445 22.32 13.77 0.17
C ASP A 445 22.12 14.99 -0.73
N TRP A 446 22.80 16.08 -0.37
CA TRP A 446 22.69 17.36 -1.07
C TRP A 446 23.05 17.25 -2.55
N GLN A 447 24.08 16.48 -2.90
CA GLN A 447 24.54 16.35 -4.29
C GLN A 447 23.55 15.54 -5.11
N ALA A 448 23.05 14.42 -4.59
CA ALA A 448 22.02 13.64 -5.27
C ALA A 448 20.72 14.42 -5.48
N LEU A 449 20.42 15.39 -4.60
CA LEU A 449 19.28 16.30 -4.71
C LEU A 449 19.54 17.53 -5.60
N GLY A 450 20.72 17.64 -6.21
CA GLY A 450 21.06 18.74 -7.12
C GLY A 450 21.49 20.04 -6.45
N TYR A 451 21.79 20.04 -5.15
CA TYR A 451 22.39 21.17 -4.45
C TYR A 451 23.92 21.13 -4.53
N GLU A 452 24.55 22.30 -4.53
CA GLU A 452 26.00 22.48 -4.45
C GLU A 452 26.50 22.42 -2.99
N GLY A 453 26.16 21.33 -2.29
CA GLY A 453 26.43 21.13 -0.87
C GLY A 453 25.33 21.69 0.05
N ASP A 454 25.63 21.79 1.35
CA ASP A 454 24.67 22.24 2.36
C ASP A 454 24.19 23.67 2.06
N PRO A 455 22.89 23.89 1.76
CA PRO A 455 22.36 25.19 1.35
C PRO A 455 22.33 26.24 2.47
N MET A 456 22.60 25.84 3.74
CA MET A 456 22.83 26.75 4.86
C MET A 456 24.23 27.38 4.79
N LYS A 457 25.22 26.63 4.30
CA LYS A 457 26.62 27.05 4.15
C LYS A 457 26.89 27.69 2.78
N HIS A 458 26.27 27.16 1.72
CA HIS A 458 26.44 27.62 0.34
C HIS A 458 25.25 28.48 -0.10
N LYS A 459 25.25 29.75 0.34
CA LYS A 459 24.07 30.62 0.12
C LYS A 459 23.80 30.96 -1.35
N GLY A 460 24.83 31.04 -2.18
CA GLY A 460 24.75 31.41 -3.61
C GLY A 460 24.62 30.24 -4.59
N GLY A 461 24.53 28.99 -4.12
CA GLY A 461 24.39 27.82 -4.98
C GLY A 461 22.95 27.63 -5.50
N VAL A 462 22.75 26.54 -6.26
CA VAL A 462 21.44 26.17 -6.83
C VAL A 462 20.33 26.13 -5.77
N ARG A 463 19.17 26.68 -6.11
CA ARG A 463 17.97 26.72 -5.26
C ARG A 463 16.80 26.08 -5.99
N HIS A 464 15.89 25.51 -5.21
CA HIS A 464 14.61 25.04 -5.72
C HIS A 464 13.88 26.16 -6.46
N ALA A 465 13.44 25.89 -7.69
CA ALA A 465 12.51 26.76 -8.40
C ALA A 465 11.21 26.78 -7.60
N ARG A 466 10.78 27.95 -7.12
CA ARG A 466 9.59 28.08 -6.26
C ARG A 466 8.46 28.76 -7.00
#